data_AF-A0A2D2DEG6-F1
#
_entry.id   AF-A0A2D2DEG6-F1
#
_cell.length_a   1.000
_cell.length_b   1.000
_cell.length_c   1.000
_cell.angle_alpha   90.00
_cell.angle_beta   90.00
_cell.angle_gamma   90.00
#
_symmetry.space_group_name_H-M   'P 1'
#
loop_
_entity.id
_entity.type
_entity.pdbx_description
1 polymer ?
#
loop_
_entity_poly.entity_id
_entity_poly.type
_entity_poly.pdbx_seq_one_letter_code
_entity_poly.pdbx_strand_id
1 'polypeptide(L)'
;MRFRLRWYAVSTARVLLRRWQALVLLCGILASANMSLFSNVDALATPLLVLLSPEHGAAWRFGYLMVLHAIAVMWALMQREQITGGAFMAYARSLPFTERYRRRVDTIVLVLADSPLLVPLVCALLVVSVGHGQGANFLLMLVVGLLALAAQLGALDRRRLAWIAVAAGNLLLAAVVHTPFQAGACVLVGLGACALLAMRLPRAAPRWQDAFGRAGAPLAALLVAMSRRLHPAILISAGVLFRQRRSEVIGKAMGAGCIAVAALALMKVFDHDGRAVGAAVIAQVLMALSISGLYRGLQMAHVDAAGYFAALPLRRAWWRMFDIVVVVTLALPFLAIPGVALLVHHVASPVSIIASAASSVALLCVLRVPQLFNERHAVVLSSIVAGTWGAFTIALINQEDYLAAL
;
A
#
# COMPACT_ATOMS: atom_id res chain seq x y z
N MET A 1 11.10 -13.98 -26.58
CA MET A 1 10.20 -14.34 -25.46
C MET A 1 10.92 -14.98 -24.28
N ARG A 2 11.71 -16.05 -24.49
CA ARG A 2 12.48 -16.76 -23.43
C ARG A 2 13.35 -15.85 -22.55
N PHE A 3 14.15 -14.94 -23.11
CA PHE A 3 14.99 -14.05 -22.29
C PHE A 3 14.19 -13.05 -21.43
N ARG A 4 13.06 -12.53 -21.93
CA ARG A 4 12.17 -11.64 -21.16
C ARG A 4 11.42 -12.41 -20.07
N LEU A 5 10.95 -13.62 -20.36
CA LEU A 5 10.33 -14.52 -19.38
C LEU A 5 11.34 -15.04 -18.35
N ARG A 6 12.61 -15.24 -18.73
CA ARG A 6 13.67 -15.69 -17.82
C ARG A 6 14.16 -14.56 -16.92
N TRP A 7 14.33 -13.35 -17.47
CA TRP A 7 14.58 -12.15 -16.66
C TRP A 7 13.40 -11.84 -15.74
N TYR A 8 12.17 -11.93 -16.27
CA TYR A 8 10.97 -11.79 -15.47
C TYR A 8 10.89 -12.87 -14.39
N ALA A 9 11.09 -14.15 -14.72
CA ALA A 9 11.09 -15.24 -13.74
C ALA A 9 12.18 -15.06 -12.68
N VAL A 10 13.39 -14.64 -13.05
CA VAL A 10 14.49 -14.45 -12.09
C VAL A 10 14.31 -13.19 -11.22
N SER A 11 13.75 -12.11 -11.77
CA SER A 11 13.45 -10.88 -11.03
C SER A 11 12.21 -11.04 -10.14
N THR A 12 11.19 -11.70 -10.66
CA THR A 12 9.92 -11.96 -9.97
C THR A 12 10.08 -13.05 -8.93
N ALA A 13 10.81 -14.14 -9.20
CA ALA A 13 11.11 -15.15 -8.18
C ALA A 13 11.90 -14.55 -7.02
N ARG A 14 12.85 -13.64 -7.26
CA ARG A 14 13.55 -12.94 -6.17
C ARG A 14 12.65 -12.01 -5.37
N VAL A 15 11.62 -11.42 -5.98
CA VAL A 15 10.64 -10.59 -5.26
C VAL A 15 9.60 -11.43 -4.54
N LEU A 16 9.08 -12.47 -5.20
CA LEU A 16 8.17 -13.43 -4.61
C LEU A 16 8.84 -14.08 -3.41
N LEU A 17 10.10 -14.52 -3.50
CA LEU A 17 10.86 -15.05 -2.36
C LEU A 17 11.08 -14.00 -1.24
N ARG A 18 11.28 -12.72 -1.58
CA ARG A 18 11.44 -11.63 -0.59
C ARG A 18 10.13 -11.25 0.10
N ARG A 19 8.98 -11.50 -0.51
CA ARG A 19 7.65 -11.07 -0.02
C ARG A 19 6.71 -12.23 0.30
N TRP A 20 7.12 -13.46 0.00
CA TRP A 20 6.51 -14.73 0.39
C TRP A 20 6.32 -14.80 1.90
N GLN A 21 7.27 -14.25 2.65
CA GLN A 21 7.18 -14.17 4.11
C GLN A 21 5.96 -13.36 4.56
N ALA A 22 5.68 -12.20 3.95
CA ALA A 22 4.50 -11.40 4.27
C ALA A 22 3.19 -12.07 3.82
N LEU A 23 3.26 -12.85 2.74
CA LEU A 23 2.18 -13.66 2.20
C LEU A 23 1.82 -14.82 3.15
N VAL A 24 2.82 -15.53 3.66
CA VAL A 24 2.66 -16.59 4.67
C VAL A 24 2.18 -16.01 5.98
N LEU A 25 2.68 -14.83 6.37
CA LEU A 25 2.23 -14.16 7.58
C LEU A 25 0.77 -13.70 7.44
N LEU A 26 0.39 -13.11 6.31
CA LEU A 26 -0.99 -12.69 6.06
C LEU A 26 -1.94 -13.91 5.97
N CYS A 27 -1.54 -14.94 5.23
CA CYS A 27 -2.30 -16.18 5.13
C CYS A 27 -2.36 -16.91 6.48
N GLY A 28 -1.30 -16.88 7.30
CA GLY A 28 -1.28 -17.51 8.63
C GLY A 28 -1.94 -16.68 9.73
N ILE A 29 -2.07 -15.37 9.56
CA ILE A 29 -2.91 -14.53 10.45
C ILE A 29 -4.38 -14.74 10.11
N LEU A 30 -4.72 -14.78 8.82
CA LEU A 30 -6.11 -14.96 8.36
C LEU A 30 -6.57 -16.41 8.46
N ALA A 31 -5.66 -17.38 8.30
CA ALA A 31 -5.92 -18.79 8.47
C ALA A 31 -5.41 -19.25 9.83
N SER A 32 -6.32 -19.56 10.75
CA SER A 32 -5.95 -20.16 12.03
C SER A 32 -5.55 -21.62 11.81
N ALA A 33 -4.42 -22.03 12.39
CA ALA A 33 -3.96 -23.42 12.35
C ALA A 33 -4.96 -24.40 12.99
N ASN A 34 -5.88 -23.90 13.82
CA ASN A 34 -6.91 -24.69 14.50
C ASN A 34 -8.26 -24.68 13.77
N MET A 35 -8.37 -24.02 12.62
CA MET A 35 -9.60 -23.93 11.84
C MET A 35 -9.67 -24.98 10.73
N SER A 36 -10.88 -25.46 10.42
CA SER A 36 -11.11 -26.35 9.28
C SER A 36 -10.76 -25.65 7.95
N LEU A 37 -10.44 -26.42 6.91
CA LEU A 37 -10.12 -25.86 5.58
C LEU A 37 -11.24 -24.96 5.06
N PHE A 38 -12.51 -25.34 5.27
CA PHE A 38 -13.67 -24.53 4.90
C PHE A 38 -13.75 -23.21 5.67
N SER A 39 -13.44 -23.22 6.96
CA SER A 39 -13.42 -22.01 7.78
C SER A 39 -12.29 -21.04 7.37
N ASN A 40 -11.15 -21.57 6.93
CA ASN A 40 -10.06 -20.77 6.39
C ASN A 40 -10.40 -20.18 5.02
N VAL A 41 -11.09 -20.94 4.16
CA VAL A 41 -11.60 -20.44 2.87
C VAL A 41 -12.61 -19.32 3.10
N ASP A 42 -13.51 -19.47 4.07
CA ASP A 42 -14.51 -18.45 4.40
C ASP A 42 -13.87 -17.18 4.98
N ALA A 43 -12.91 -17.32 5.89
CA ALA A 43 -12.14 -16.19 6.44
C ALA A 43 -11.40 -15.39 5.35
N LEU A 44 -10.80 -16.09 4.37
CA LEU A 44 -10.13 -15.45 3.22
C LEU A 44 -11.12 -14.84 2.21
N ALA A 45 -12.32 -15.39 2.08
CA ALA A 45 -13.37 -14.87 1.22
C ALA A 45 -14.10 -13.66 1.83
N THR A 46 -14.13 -13.57 3.17
CA THR A 46 -14.88 -12.58 3.95
C THR A 46 -14.74 -11.14 3.43
N PRO A 47 -13.53 -10.62 3.12
CA PRO A 47 -13.39 -9.25 2.61
C PRO A 47 -14.23 -8.98 1.35
N LEU A 48 -14.39 -9.96 0.47
CA LEU A 48 -15.22 -9.81 -0.73
C LEU A 48 -16.69 -10.14 -0.47
N LEU A 49 -16.97 -11.11 0.40
CA LEU A 49 -18.35 -11.49 0.75
C LEU A 49 -19.09 -10.38 1.50
N VAL A 50 -18.40 -9.50 2.23
CA VAL A 50 -19.02 -8.34 2.88
C VAL A 50 -19.74 -7.43 1.87
N LEU A 51 -19.33 -7.39 0.60
CA LEU A 51 -20.04 -6.64 -0.45
C LEU A 51 -21.48 -7.14 -0.67
N LEU A 52 -21.72 -8.42 -0.40
CA LEU A 52 -23.02 -9.09 -0.53
C LEU A 52 -23.87 -8.98 0.74
N SER A 53 -23.34 -8.41 1.83
CA SER A 53 -24.12 -8.20 3.05
C SER A 53 -25.22 -7.17 2.79
N PRO A 54 -26.49 -7.46 3.14
CA PRO A 54 -27.61 -6.54 2.95
C PRO A 54 -27.56 -5.33 3.89
N GLU A 55 -26.78 -5.39 4.97
CA GLU A 55 -26.71 -4.36 6.01
C GLU A 55 -26.08 -3.04 5.53
N HIS A 56 -25.37 -3.08 4.41
CA HIS A 56 -24.61 -1.95 3.91
C HIS A 56 -25.39 -1.19 2.82
N GLY A 57 -25.26 0.14 2.79
CA GLY A 57 -25.81 0.98 1.73
C GLY A 57 -24.89 1.07 0.49
N ALA A 58 -25.42 1.60 -0.62
CA ALA A 58 -24.64 1.80 -1.86
C ALA A 58 -23.39 2.68 -1.66
N ALA A 59 -23.49 3.75 -0.85
CA ALA A 59 -22.35 4.62 -0.55
C ALA A 59 -21.22 3.88 0.18
N TRP A 60 -21.57 3.00 1.14
CA TRP A 60 -20.60 2.18 1.85
C TRP A 60 -19.91 1.19 0.90
N ARG A 61 -20.69 0.49 0.07
CA ARG A 61 -20.16 -0.47 -0.92
C ARG A 61 -19.22 0.21 -1.91
N PHE A 62 -19.57 1.41 -2.38
CA PHE A 62 -18.71 2.21 -3.26
C PHE A 62 -17.38 2.55 -2.58
N GLY A 63 -17.42 3.08 -1.35
CA GLY A 63 -16.23 3.38 -0.57
C GLY A 63 -15.35 2.14 -0.36
N TYR A 64 -15.97 1.01 -0.01
CA TYR A 64 -15.27 -0.25 0.22
C TYR A 64 -14.60 -0.79 -1.07
N LEU A 65 -15.29 -0.77 -2.21
CA LEU A 65 -14.71 -1.12 -3.51
C LEU A 65 -13.52 -0.23 -3.86
N MET A 66 -13.65 1.08 -3.67
CA MET A 66 -12.54 2.01 -3.91
C MET A 66 -11.32 1.72 -3.03
N VAL A 67 -11.52 1.31 -1.77
CA VAL A 67 -10.45 0.87 -0.87
C VAL A 67 -9.80 -0.42 -1.38
N LEU A 68 -10.58 -1.44 -1.76
CA LEU A 68 -10.05 -2.68 -2.32
C LEU A 68 -9.21 -2.43 -3.58
N HIS A 69 -9.71 -1.62 -4.50
CA HIS A 69 -8.96 -1.26 -5.73
C HIS A 69 -7.73 -0.41 -5.43
N ALA A 70 -7.79 0.47 -4.44
CA ALA A 70 -6.63 1.25 -4.00
C ALA A 70 -5.52 0.34 -3.43
N ILE A 71 -5.89 -0.67 -2.63
CA ILE A 71 -4.96 -1.70 -2.12
C ILE A 71 -4.35 -2.48 -3.30
N ALA A 72 -5.17 -2.92 -4.25
CA ALA A 72 -4.70 -3.64 -5.43
C ALA A 72 -3.74 -2.81 -6.26
N VAL A 73 -4.05 -1.55 -6.51
CA VAL A 73 -3.14 -0.63 -7.20
C VAL A 73 -1.86 -0.41 -6.43
N MET A 74 -1.94 -0.19 -5.12
CA MET A 74 -0.77 0.01 -4.27
C MET A 74 0.18 -1.19 -4.38
N TRP A 75 -0.37 -2.41 -4.33
CA TRP A 75 0.39 -3.65 -4.53
C TRP A 75 1.15 -3.65 -5.86
N ALA A 76 0.48 -3.31 -6.96
CA ALA A 76 1.10 -3.25 -8.28
C ALA A 76 2.16 -2.12 -8.39
N LEU A 77 1.89 -0.94 -7.80
CA LEU A 77 2.84 0.18 -7.81
C LEU A 77 4.12 -0.13 -7.02
N MET A 78 4.01 -0.87 -5.91
CA MET A 78 5.17 -1.35 -5.14
C MET A 78 6.05 -2.34 -5.91
N GLN A 79 5.56 -2.88 -7.02
CA GLN A 79 6.27 -3.80 -7.91
C GLN A 79 6.48 -3.20 -9.32
N ARG A 80 6.24 -1.90 -9.48
CA ARG A 80 6.20 -1.24 -10.79
C ARG A 80 7.48 -1.44 -11.60
N GLU A 81 8.66 -1.28 -11.00
CA GLU A 81 9.92 -1.45 -11.72
C GLU A 81 10.11 -2.89 -12.23
N GLN A 82 9.62 -3.87 -11.48
CA GLN A 82 9.72 -5.28 -11.81
C GLN A 82 8.69 -5.68 -12.87
N ILE A 83 7.44 -5.24 -12.71
CA ILE A 83 6.34 -5.44 -13.67
C ILE A 83 6.67 -4.78 -15.02
N THR A 84 7.21 -3.55 -14.99
CA THR A 84 7.58 -2.80 -16.20
C THR A 84 8.94 -3.18 -16.77
N GLY A 85 9.63 -4.18 -16.22
CA GLY A 85 10.84 -4.75 -16.78
C GLY A 85 12.13 -3.93 -16.62
N GLY A 86 12.13 -2.90 -15.77
CA GLY A 86 13.30 -2.11 -15.38
C GLY A 86 14.12 -1.54 -16.55
N ALA A 87 15.44 -1.43 -16.34
CA ALA A 87 16.39 -0.91 -17.33
C ALA A 87 16.42 -1.74 -18.63
N PHE A 88 16.17 -3.05 -18.55
CA PHE A 88 16.14 -3.94 -19.71
C PHE A 88 15.03 -3.58 -20.70
N MET A 89 13.93 -2.96 -20.25
CA MET A 89 12.85 -2.55 -21.15
C MET A 89 13.20 -1.36 -22.04
N ALA A 90 14.26 -0.60 -21.75
CA ALA A 90 14.80 0.38 -22.70
C ALA A 90 15.30 -0.33 -23.97
N TYR A 91 16.05 -1.42 -23.80
CA TYR A 91 16.50 -2.28 -24.90
C TYR A 91 15.34 -3.00 -25.59
N ALA A 92 14.41 -3.62 -24.84
CA ALA A 92 13.29 -4.34 -25.42
C ALA A 92 12.31 -3.43 -26.20
N ARG A 93 12.26 -2.12 -25.90
CA ARG A 93 11.48 -1.14 -26.66
C ARG A 93 12.04 -0.89 -28.06
N SER A 94 13.35 -1.04 -28.26
CA SER A 94 14.01 -0.88 -29.56
C SER A 94 13.70 -2.02 -30.55
N LEU A 95 13.21 -3.16 -30.05
CA LEU A 95 12.86 -4.31 -30.89
C LEU A 95 11.49 -4.10 -31.59
N PRO A 96 11.31 -4.59 -32.82
CA PRO A 96 10.09 -4.40 -33.63
C PRO A 96 8.94 -5.30 -33.15
N PHE A 97 8.50 -5.14 -31.91
CA PHE A 97 7.33 -5.84 -31.36
C PHE A 97 6.10 -4.94 -31.40
N THR A 98 4.96 -5.51 -31.80
CA THR A 98 3.67 -4.84 -31.74
C THR A 98 3.27 -4.52 -30.29
N GLU A 99 2.65 -3.36 -30.06
CA GLU A 99 2.27 -2.93 -28.72
C GLU A 99 1.25 -3.86 -28.05
N ARG A 100 0.39 -4.52 -28.84
CA ARG A 100 -0.58 -5.53 -28.36
C ARG A 100 0.13 -6.71 -27.70
N TYR A 101 1.21 -7.18 -28.31
CA TYR A 101 2.00 -8.30 -27.78
C TYR A 101 2.69 -7.94 -26.46
N ARG A 102 3.24 -6.73 -26.36
CA ARG A 102 3.88 -6.24 -25.12
C ARG A 102 2.89 -6.18 -23.97
N ARG A 103 1.66 -5.69 -24.21
CA ARG A 103 0.59 -5.61 -23.20
C ARG A 103 0.12 -6.97 -22.70
N ARG A 104 -0.02 -7.95 -23.59
CA ARG A 104 -0.38 -9.32 -23.17
C ARG A 104 0.65 -9.86 -22.19
N VAL A 105 1.93 -9.65 -22.49
CA VAL A 105 3.02 -10.02 -21.58
C VAL A 105 2.91 -9.24 -20.27
N ASP A 106 2.73 -7.93 -20.30
CA ASP A 106 2.62 -7.10 -19.08
C ASP A 106 1.41 -7.50 -18.22
N THR A 107 0.30 -7.91 -18.85
CA THR A 107 -0.91 -8.39 -18.16
C THR A 107 -0.69 -9.77 -17.53
N ILE A 108 -0.08 -10.71 -18.24
CA ILE A 108 0.28 -12.03 -17.69
C ILE A 108 1.22 -11.87 -16.50
N VAL A 109 2.21 -10.98 -16.66
CA VAL A 109 3.15 -10.61 -15.61
C VAL A 109 2.43 -9.97 -14.41
N LEU A 110 1.45 -9.10 -14.66
CA LEU A 110 0.65 -8.49 -13.60
C LEU A 110 -0.16 -9.55 -12.86
N VAL A 111 -0.87 -10.43 -13.57
CA VAL A 111 -1.69 -11.51 -12.97
C VAL A 111 -0.84 -12.44 -12.11
N LEU A 112 0.37 -12.80 -12.57
CA LEU A 112 1.28 -13.64 -11.78
C LEU A 112 1.81 -12.89 -10.54
N ALA A 113 2.10 -11.60 -10.67
CA ALA A 113 2.49 -10.73 -9.55
C ALA A 113 1.35 -10.48 -8.55
N ASP A 114 0.11 -10.61 -8.99
CA ASP A 114 -1.11 -10.41 -8.21
C ASP A 114 -1.60 -11.69 -7.51
N SER A 115 -0.84 -12.78 -7.59
CA SER A 115 -1.18 -14.06 -6.96
C SER A 115 -1.70 -13.95 -5.50
N PRO A 116 -1.17 -13.07 -4.62
CA PRO A 116 -1.71 -12.91 -3.26
C PRO A 116 -3.12 -12.32 -3.22
N LEU A 117 -3.40 -11.35 -4.10
CA LEU A 117 -4.69 -10.68 -4.19
C LEU A 117 -5.72 -11.53 -4.93
N LEU A 118 -5.27 -12.50 -5.74
CA LEU A 118 -6.12 -13.51 -6.34
C LEU A 118 -6.60 -14.56 -5.35
N VAL A 119 -5.87 -14.84 -4.25
CA VAL A 119 -6.31 -15.82 -3.22
C VAL A 119 -7.69 -15.48 -2.64
N PRO A 120 -7.95 -14.29 -2.06
CA PRO A 120 -9.27 -13.96 -1.52
C PRO A 120 -10.35 -13.97 -2.61
N LEU A 121 -10.01 -13.58 -3.85
CA LEU A 121 -10.93 -13.64 -4.99
C LEU A 121 -11.32 -15.08 -5.35
N VAL A 122 -10.35 -16.00 -5.42
CA VAL A 122 -10.61 -17.41 -5.69
C VAL A 122 -11.42 -18.03 -4.57
N CYS A 123 -11.09 -17.76 -3.30
CA CYS A 123 -11.89 -18.21 -2.16
C CYS A 123 -13.34 -17.71 -2.25
N ALA A 124 -13.55 -16.42 -2.55
CA ALA A 124 -14.89 -15.86 -2.70
C ALA A 124 -15.66 -16.49 -3.86
N LEU A 125 -15.02 -16.74 -5.00
CA LEU A 125 -15.64 -17.43 -6.14
C LEU A 125 -16.05 -18.87 -5.77
N LEU A 126 -15.22 -19.58 -5.01
CA LEU A 126 -15.55 -20.92 -4.52
C LEU A 126 -16.77 -20.89 -3.59
N VAL A 127 -16.80 -19.99 -2.61
CA VAL A 127 -17.93 -19.87 -1.66
C VAL A 127 -19.23 -19.53 -2.39
N VAL A 128 -19.18 -18.57 -3.32
CA VAL A 128 -20.36 -18.13 -4.09
C VAL A 128 -20.83 -19.19 -5.10
N SER A 129 -19.94 -20.05 -5.59
CA SER A 129 -20.30 -21.08 -6.58
C SER A 129 -21.16 -22.22 -6.02
N VAL A 130 -21.18 -22.43 -4.69
CA VAL A 130 -21.85 -23.56 -4.04
C VAL A 130 -23.34 -23.28 -3.76
N GLY A 131 -23.80 -22.02 -3.86
CA GLY A 131 -25.19 -21.64 -3.57
C GLY A 131 -26.11 -21.57 -4.81
N HIS A 132 -27.36 -22.04 -4.67
CA HIS A 132 -28.39 -21.92 -5.71
C HIS A 132 -28.87 -20.45 -5.84
N GLY A 133 -28.92 -19.90 -7.06
CA GLY A 133 -29.41 -18.54 -7.36
C GLY A 133 -28.36 -17.43 -7.47
N GLN A 134 -27.07 -17.76 -7.47
CA GLN A 134 -25.97 -16.79 -7.24
C GLN A 134 -25.19 -16.33 -8.48
N GLY A 135 -25.69 -16.55 -9.70
CA GLY A 135 -24.97 -16.18 -10.93
C GLY A 135 -24.57 -14.71 -10.97
N ALA A 136 -25.43 -13.80 -10.50
CA ALA A 136 -25.14 -12.36 -10.40
C ALA A 136 -24.05 -12.03 -9.37
N ASN A 137 -23.96 -12.79 -8.27
CA ASN A 137 -22.93 -12.61 -7.24
C ASN A 137 -21.59 -13.14 -7.73
N PHE A 138 -21.59 -14.26 -8.45
CA PHE A 138 -20.38 -14.80 -9.08
C PHE A 138 -19.83 -13.82 -10.11
N LEU A 139 -20.71 -13.26 -10.96
CA LEU A 139 -20.34 -12.26 -11.96
C LEU A 139 -19.82 -10.97 -11.30
N LEU A 140 -20.42 -10.55 -10.18
CA LEU A 140 -19.93 -9.41 -9.39
C LEU A 140 -18.48 -9.64 -8.93
N MET A 141 -18.17 -10.79 -8.32
CA MET A 141 -16.81 -11.09 -7.85
C MET A 141 -15.80 -11.07 -9.00
N LEU A 142 -16.14 -11.67 -10.13
CA LEU A 142 -15.30 -11.69 -11.32
C LEU A 142 -15.04 -10.26 -11.84
N VAL A 143 -16.08 -9.42 -11.90
CA VAL A 143 -15.96 -8.03 -12.35
C VAL A 143 -15.14 -7.19 -11.38
N VAL A 144 -15.26 -7.39 -10.07
CA VAL A 144 -14.42 -6.72 -9.07
C VAL A 144 -12.94 -7.03 -9.30
N GLY A 145 -12.60 -8.29 -9.59
CA GLY A 145 -11.24 -8.71 -9.98
C GLY A 145 -10.78 -8.07 -11.29
N LEU A 146 -11.62 -8.04 -12.32
CA LEU A 146 -11.31 -7.38 -13.61
C LEU A 146 -11.06 -5.87 -13.44
N LEU A 147 -11.87 -5.19 -12.62
CA LEU A 147 -11.69 -3.78 -12.30
C LEU A 147 -10.39 -3.54 -11.52
N ALA A 148 -10.00 -4.46 -10.64
CA ALA A 148 -8.71 -4.38 -9.95
C ALA A 148 -7.53 -4.43 -10.92
N LEU A 149 -7.53 -5.39 -11.85
CA LEU A 149 -6.51 -5.48 -12.90
C LEU A 149 -6.50 -4.24 -13.80
N ALA A 150 -7.68 -3.73 -14.17
CA ALA A 150 -7.80 -2.52 -15.00
C ALA A 150 -7.27 -1.27 -14.26
N ALA A 151 -7.56 -1.15 -12.97
CA ALA A 151 -7.04 -0.09 -12.11
C ALA A 151 -5.51 -0.15 -11.97
N GLN A 152 -4.97 -1.35 -11.69
CA GLN A 152 -3.53 -1.59 -11.60
C GLN A 152 -2.80 -1.22 -12.89
N LEU A 153 -3.30 -1.70 -14.04
CA LEU A 153 -2.72 -1.37 -15.35
C LEU A 153 -2.82 0.13 -15.64
N GLY A 154 -3.96 0.75 -15.31
CA GLY A 154 -4.17 2.20 -15.40
C GLY A 154 -3.16 3.00 -14.58
N ALA A 155 -2.86 2.54 -13.36
CA ALA A 155 -1.87 3.15 -12.49
C ALA A 155 -0.43 3.01 -13.03
N LEU A 156 -0.06 1.82 -13.50
CA LEU A 156 1.27 1.55 -14.05
C LEU A 156 1.57 2.38 -15.30
N ASP A 157 0.58 2.53 -16.18
CA ASP A 157 0.66 3.33 -17.40
C ASP A 157 0.39 4.84 -17.19
N ARG A 158 0.10 5.28 -15.96
CA ARG A 158 -0.27 6.66 -15.59
C ARG A 158 -1.51 7.19 -16.33
N ARG A 159 -2.49 6.32 -16.61
CA ARG A 159 -3.74 6.65 -17.31
C ARG A 159 -4.80 7.11 -16.32
N ARG A 160 -4.89 8.41 -16.06
CA ARG A 160 -5.92 8.97 -15.14
C ARG A 160 -7.36 8.65 -15.57
N LEU A 161 -7.63 8.57 -16.88
CA LEU A 161 -8.95 8.20 -17.40
C LEU A 161 -9.38 6.78 -17.00
N ALA A 162 -8.43 5.83 -16.87
CA ALA A 162 -8.76 4.48 -16.43
C ALA A 162 -9.29 4.47 -14.99
N TRP A 163 -8.80 5.37 -14.13
CA TRP A 163 -9.29 5.51 -12.77
C TRP A 163 -10.69 6.10 -12.70
N ILE A 164 -11.01 7.06 -13.57
CA ILE A 164 -12.36 7.61 -13.67
C ILE A 164 -13.32 6.51 -14.13
N ALA A 165 -12.92 5.71 -15.13
CA ALA A 165 -13.73 4.59 -15.61
C ALA A 165 -13.92 3.50 -14.53
N VAL A 166 -12.88 3.17 -13.76
CA VAL A 166 -12.99 2.24 -12.62
C VAL A 166 -13.90 2.80 -11.54
N ALA A 167 -13.78 4.08 -11.19
CA ALA A 167 -14.66 4.73 -10.21
C ALA A 167 -16.12 4.74 -10.67
N ALA A 168 -16.38 5.05 -11.95
CA ALA A 168 -17.72 4.98 -12.52
C ALA A 168 -18.27 3.54 -12.50
N GLY A 169 -17.43 2.54 -12.83
CA GLY A 169 -17.78 1.13 -12.72
C GLY A 169 -18.14 0.72 -11.29
N ASN A 170 -17.35 1.15 -10.31
CA ASN A 170 -17.62 0.89 -8.89
C ASN A 170 -18.92 1.52 -8.41
N LEU A 171 -19.21 2.75 -8.84
CA LEU A 171 -20.44 3.43 -8.49
C LEU A 171 -21.67 2.68 -9.02
N LEU A 172 -21.58 2.23 -10.27
CA LEU A 172 -22.64 1.45 -10.91
C LEU A 172 -22.82 0.10 -10.21
N LEU A 173 -21.73 -0.63 -9.94
CA LEU A 173 -21.82 -1.90 -9.21
C LEU A 173 -22.43 -1.70 -7.82
N ALA A 174 -21.98 -0.71 -7.07
CA ALA A 174 -22.45 -0.43 -5.72
C ALA A 174 -23.94 -0.07 -5.65
N ALA A 175 -24.47 0.61 -6.68
CA ALA A 175 -25.87 1.00 -6.76
C ALA A 175 -26.81 -0.16 -7.14
N VAL A 176 -26.29 -1.19 -7.80
CA VAL A 176 -27.11 -2.25 -8.41
C VAL A 176 -27.04 -3.58 -7.63
N VAL A 177 -26.19 -3.70 -6.60
CA VAL A 177 -26.16 -4.87 -5.71
C VAL A 177 -27.54 -5.09 -5.06
N HIS A 178 -28.04 -6.34 -5.08
CA HIS A 178 -29.38 -6.75 -4.60
C HIS A 178 -30.57 -6.23 -5.43
N THR A 179 -30.32 -5.72 -6.64
CA THR A 179 -31.39 -5.33 -7.58
C THR A 179 -31.51 -6.35 -8.71
N PRO A 180 -32.67 -6.45 -9.39
CA PRO A 180 -32.84 -7.37 -10.53
C PRO A 180 -31.90 -7.05 -11.70
N PHE A 181 -31.34 -5.84 -11.75
CA PHE A 181 -30.43 -5.39 -12.81
C PHE A 181 -28.95 -5.75 -12.56
N GLN A 182 -28.63 -6.41 -11.44
CA GLN A 182 -27.24 -6.72 -11.04
C GLN A 182 -26.46 -7.46 -12.12
N ALA A 183 -27.03 -8.52 -12.70
CA ALA A 183 -26.35 -9.29 -13.74
C ALA A 183 -26.03 -8.42 -14.97
N GLY A 184 -26.97 -7.60 -15.42
CA GLY A 184 -26.79 -6.70 -16.57
C GLY A 184 -25.73 -5.64 -16.31
N ALA A 185 -25.75 -5.03 -15.14
CA ALA A 185 -24.72 -4.09 -14.68
C ALA A 185 -23.32 -4.74 -14.65
N CYS A 186 -23.21 -5.94 -14.09
CA CYS A 186 -21.95 -6.66 -14.03
C CYS A 186 -21.41 -7.00 -15.43
N VAL A 187 -22.27 -7.42 -16.38
CA VAL A 187 -21.84 -7.66 -17.76
C VAL A 187 -21.34 -6.37 -18.42
N LEU A 188 -22.08 -5.26 -18.29
CA LEU A 188 -21.69 -3.98 -18.86
C LEU A 188 -20.35 -3.47 -18.31
N VAL A 189 -20.19 -3.50 -16.98
CA VAL A 189 -18.95 -3.08 -16.32
C VAL A 189 -17.80 -4.05 -16.64
N GLY A 190 -18.07 -5.35 -16.72
CA GLY A 190 -17.10 -6.37 -17.11
C GLY A 190 -16.58 -6.20 -18.54
N LEU A 191 -17.47 -5.92 -19.49
CA LEU A 191 -17.09 -5.60 -20.87
C LEU A 191 -16.27 -4.31 -20.93
N GLY A 192 -16.66 -3.28 -20.18
CA GLY A 192 -15.89 -2.05 -20.03
C GLY A 192 -14.48 -2.31 -19.48
N ALA A 193 -14.35 -3.14 -18.44
CA ALA A 193 -13.06 -3.52 -17.87
C ALA A 193 -12.19 -4.31 -18.87
N CYS A 194 -12.77 -5.26 -19.61
CA CYS A 194 -12.07 -5.99 -20.67
C CYS A 194 -11.59 -5.05 -21.79
N ALA A 195 -12.43 -4.08 -22.18
CA ALA A 195 -12.08 -3.05 -23.13
C ALA A 195 -10.92 -2.18 -22.64
N LEU A 196 -10.89 -1.80 -21.36
CA LEU A 196 -9.78 -1.04 -20.76
C LEU A 196 -8.47 -1.84 -20.75
N LEU A 197 -8.53 -3.15 -20.48
CA LEU A 197 -7.37 -4.04 -20.51
C LEU A 197 -6.85 -4.25 -21.94
N ALA A 198 -7.75 -4.42 -22.91
CA ALA A 198 -7.40 -4.67 -24.31
C ALA A 198 -6.93 -3.41 -25.05
N MET A 199 -7.65 -2.29 -24.90
CA MET A 199 -7.46 -1.10 -25.73
C MET A 199 -6.45 -0.11 -25.18
N ARG A 200 -5.64 0.47 -26.07
CA ARG A 200 -4.76 1.58 -25.71
C ARG A 200 -5.57 2.86 -25.77
N LEU A 201 -6.22 3.21 -24.67
CA LEU A 201 -6.73 4.56 -24.50
C LEU A 201 -5.58 5.55 -24.78
N PRO A 202 -5.78 6.54 -25.66
CA PRO A 202 -4.80 7.59 -25.89
C PRO A 202 -4.49 8.27 -24.55
N ARG A 203 -3.23 8.69 -24.36
CA ARG A 203 -2.88 9.51 -23.20
C ARG A 203 -3.79 10.74 -23.24
N ALA A 204 -4.46 11.03 -22.12
CA ALA A 204 -5.33 12.20 -22.02
C ALA A 204 -4.57 13.44 -22.53
N ALA A 205 -5.23 14.19 -23.42
CA ALA A 205 -4.66 15.36 -24.07
C ALA A 205 -4.03 16.33 -23.05
N PRO A 206 -2.98 17.10 -23.42
CA PRO A 206 -2.26 18.00 -22.52
C PRO A 206 -3.19 18.86 -21.66
N ARG A 207 -4.29 19.35 -22.26
CA ARG A 207 -5.32 20.18 -21.60
C ARG A 207 -5.88 19.59 -20.29
N TRP A 208 -6.08 18.28 -20.22
CA TRP A 208 -6.58 17.63 -18.99
C TRP A 208 -5.46 17.47 -17.95
N GLN A 209 -4.21 17.28 -18.40
CA GLN A 209 -3.06 17.25 -17.51
C GLN A 209 -2.85 18.62 -16.85
N ASP A 210 -3.08 19.71 -17.61
CA ASP A 210 -3.02 21.09 -17.14
C ASP A 210 -4.17 21.44 -16.18
N ALA A 211 -5.38 20.91 -16.41
CA ALA A 211 -6.52 21.13 -15.50
C ALA A 211 -6.28 20.49 -14.12
N PHE A 212 -5.80 19.25 -14.10
CA PHE A 212 -5.40 18.59 -12.85
C PHE A 212 -4.12 19.21 -12.23
N GLY A 213 -3.21 19.72 -13.06
CA GLY A 213 -2.06 20.50 -12.61
C GLY A 213 -2.47 21.79 -11.91
N ARG A 214 -3.47 22.49 -12.46
CA ARG A 214 -4.09 23.68 -11.86
C ARG A 214 -4.82 23.37 -10.55
N ALA A 215 -5.52 22.23 -10.46
CA ALA A 215 -6.13 21.80 -9.19
C ALA A 215 -5.09 21.54 -8.09
N GLY A 216 -3.87 21.10 -8.46
CA GLY A 216 -2.74 20.93 -7.53
C GLY A 216 -1.88 22.18 -7.32
N ALA A 217 -2.11 23.27 -8.07
CA ALA A 217 -1.33 24.49 -8.01
C ALA A 217 -1.30 25.17 -6.63
N PRO A 218 -2.39 25.26 -5.84
CA PRO A 218 -2.32 25.89 -4.52
C PRO A 218 -1.43 25.10 -3.55
N LEU A 219 -1.52 23.75 -3.58
CA LEU A 219 -0.70 22.89 -2.74
C LEU A 219 0.77 22.91 -3.19
N ALA A 220 1.02 22.98 -4.51
CA ALA A 220 2.36 23.16 -5.06
C ALA A 220 2.97 24.52 -4.67
N ALA A 221 2.19 25.60 -4.70
CA ALA A 221 2.65 26.93 -4.30
C ALA A 221 2.99 26.98 -2.80
N LEU A 222 2.17 26.35 -1.96
CA LEU A 222 2.44 26.23 -0.52
C LEU A 222 3.70 25.41 -0.25
N LEU A 223 3.90 24.30 -0.95
CA LEU A 223 5.12 23.50 -0.87
C LEU A 223 6.36 24.29 -1.32
N VAL A 224 6.23 25.11 -2.37
CA VAL A 224 7.32 25.98 -2.84
C VAL A 224 7.61 27.07 -1.80
N ALA A 225 6.60 27.69 -1.21
CA ALA A 225 6.76 28.69 -0.15
C ALA A 225 7.44 28.10 1.09
N MET A 226 7.03 26.89 1.53
CA MET A 226 7.70 26.16 2.59
C MET A 226 9.14 25.77 2.22
N SER A 227 9.38 25.37 0.97
CA SER A 227 10.71 24.95 0.52
C SER A 227 11.76 26.06 0.61
N ARG A 228 11.36 27.33 0.47
CA ARG A 228 12.27 28.49 0.58
C ARG A 228 12.84 28.67 2.00
N ARG A 229 12.20 28.11 3.03
CA ARG A 229 12.65 28.17 4.42
C ARG A 229 13.43 26.94 4.87
N LEU A 230 13.45 25.89 4.06
CA LEU A 230 14.10 24.63 4.42
C LEU A 230 15.58 24.64 3.99
N HIS A 231 16.42 24.02 4.81
CA HIS A 231 17.83 23.83 4.46
C HIS A 231 17.94 23.07 3.13
N PRO A 232 18.80 23.49 2.18
CA PRO A 232 18.89 22.88 0.84
C PRO A 232 19.07 21.36 0.86
N ALA A 233 19.78 20.86 1.87
CA ALA A 233 19.91 19.44 2.19
C ALA A 233 18.57 18.68 2.27
N ILE A 234 17.60 19.23 2.99
CA ILE A 234 16.27 18.64 3.18
C ILE A 234 15.55 18.59 1.84
N LEU A 235 15.71 19.63 1.01
CA LEU A 235 15.14 19.69 -0.33
C LEU A 235 15.75 18.65 -1.28
N ILE A 236 17.03 18.32 -1.13
CA ILE A 236 17.67 17.25 -1.90
C ILE A 236 17.06 15.90 -1.52
N SER A 237 17.05 15.53 -0.23
CA SER A 237 16.48 14.24 0.22
C SER A 237 14.98 14.13 -0.06
N ALA A 238 14.20 15.19 0.18
CA ALA A 238 12.79 15.25 -0.19
C ALA A 238 12.61 15.19 -1.72
N GLY A 239 13.46 15.88 -2.48
CA GLY A 239 13.44 15.87 -3.94
C GLY A 239 13.66 14.48 -4.50
N VAL A 240 14.61 13.71 -3.96
CA VAL A 240 14.84 12.30 -4.32
C VAL A 240 13.57 11.48 -4.08
N LEU A 241 12.98 11.57 -2.89
CA LEU A 241 11.78 10.80 -2.53
C LEU A 241 10.57 11.17 -3.41
N PHE A 242 10.28 12.45 -3.57
CA PHE A 242 9.06 12.90 -4.26
C PHE A 242 9.19 12.92 -5.79
N ARG A 243 10.40 13.07 -6.35
CA ARG A 243 10.61 13.07 -7.82
C ARG A 243 10.99 11.71 -8.36
N GLN A 244 11.94 11.01 -7.73
CA GLN A 244 12.44 9.73 -8.24
C GLN A 244 11.64 8.56 -7.69
N ARG A 245 11.30 8.57 -6.39
CA ARG A 245 10.66 7.44 -5.69
C ARG A 245 9.21 7.69 -5.25
N ARG A 246 8.47 8.52 -6.00
CA ARG A 246 7.09 8.92 -5.66
C ARG A 246 6.15 7.74 -5.38
N SER A 247 6.24 6.67 -6.16
CA SER A 247 5.39 5.48 -5.98
C SER A 247 5.70 4.75 -4.67
N GLU A 248 6.96 4.76 -4.24
CA GLU A 248 7.38 4.15 -2.97
C GLU A 248 6.86 4.97 -1.80
N VAL A 249 7.03 6.30 -1.84
CA VAL A 249 6.48 7.22 -0.83
C VAL A 249 4.96 7.07 -0.69
N ILE A 250 4.24 7.11 -1.82
CA ILE A 250 2.78 6.96 -1.83
C ILE A 250 2.39 5.59 -1.27
N GLY A 251 3.04 4.51 -1.70
CA GLY A 251 2.74 3.16 -1.19
C GLY A 251 2.99 3.02 0.31
N LYS A 252 4.07 3.61 0.85
CA LYS A 252 4.34 3.59 2.28
C LYS A 252 3.36 4.45 3.08
N ALA A 253 3.03 5.64 2.58
CA ALA A 253 2.05 6.53 3.20
C ALA A 253 0.64 5.90 3.22
N MET A 254 0.20 5.31 2.10
CA MET A 254 -1.06 4.58 2.04
C MET A 254 -1.05 3.36 2.97
N GLY A 255 0.03 2.59 3.01
CA GLY A 255 0.17 1.46 3.94
C GLY A 255 0.07 1.90 5.40
N ALA A 256 0.77 2.99 5.78
CA ALA A 256 0.66 3.57 7.11
C ALA A 256 -0.76 4.07 7.42
N GLY A 257 -1.42 4.71 6.45
CA GLY A 257 -2.83 5.11 6.55
C GLY A 257 -3.78 3.92 6.74
N CYS A 258 -3.59 2.83 6.02
CA CYS A 258 -4.38 1.60 6.19
C CYS A 258 -4.18 1.00 7.59
N ILE A 259 -2.94 0.96 8.08
CA ILE A 259 -2.64 0.52 9.45
C ILE A 259 -3.34 1.44 10.46
N ALA A 260 -3.36 2.75 10.23
CA ALA A 260 -4.02 3.70 11.11
C ALA A 260 -5.53 3.48 11.16
N VAL A 261 -6.19 3.33 10.00
CA VAL A 261 -7.62 3.04 9.93
C VAL A 261 -7.94 1.70 10.60
N ALA A 262 -7.15 0.66 10.35
CA ALA A 262 -7.31 -0.65 10.99
C ALA A 262 -7.17 -0.56 12.51
N ALA A 263 -6.21 0.22 13.00
CA ALA A 263 -6.02 0.45 14.43
C ALA A 263 -7.23 1.18 15.05
N LEU A 264 -7.73 2.24 14.42
CA LEU A 264 -8.92 2.96 14.89
C LEU A 264 -10.16 2.06 14.92
N ALA A 265 -10.35 1.24 13.88
CA ALA A 265 -11.45 0.26 13.85
C ALA A 265 -11.32 -0.76 14.98
N LEU A 266 -10.11 -1.25 15.25
CA LEU A 266 -9.85 -2.20 16.33
C LEU A 266 -10.06 -1.57 17.72
N MET A 267 -9.64 -0.32 17.92
CA MET A 267 -9.91 0.44 19.15
C MET A 267 -11.41 0.60 19.40
N LYS A 268 -12.18 0.87 18.34
CA LYS A 268 -13.64 0.93 18.42
C LYS A 268 -14.26 -0.41 18.80
N VAL A 269 -13.73 -1.54 18.31
CA VAL A 269 -14.16 -2.88 18.73
C VAL A 269 -13.89 -3.14 20.20
N PHE A 270 -12.80 -2.57 20.74
CA PHE A 270 -12.50 -2.64 22.17
C PHE A 270 -13.24 -1.59 23.01
N ASP A 271 -14.19 -0.86 22.41
CA ASP A 271 -14.90 0.26 23.04
C ASP A 271 -13.97 1.26 23.74
N HIS A 272 -12.76 1.42 23.19
CA HIS A 272 -11.73 2.30 23.75
C HIS A 272 -11.32 1.95 25.20
N ASP A 273 -11.40 0.70 25.62
CA ASP A 273 -10.87 0.21 26.91
C ASP A 273 -9.31 0.17 26.91
N GLY A 274 -8.66 -0.17 28.02
CA GLY A 274 -7.19 -0.20 28.17
C GLY A 274 -6.46 -1.05 27.11
N ARG A 275 -7.14 -2.01 26.48
CA ARG A 275 -6.63 -2.79 25.34
C ARG A 275 -6.33 -1.93 24.10
N ALA A 276 -6.98 -0.78 23.96
CA ALA A 276 -6.76 0.18 22.88
C ALA A 276 -5.34 0.77 22.90
N VAL A 277 -4.71 0.88 24.08
CA VAL A 277 -3.33 1.36 24.23
C VAL A 277 -2.36 0.39 23.56
N GLY A 278 -2.48 -0.91 23.83
CA GLY A 278 -1.68 -1.93 23.16
C GLY A 278 -1.87 -1.93 21.64
N ALA A 279 -3.12 -1.78 21.17
CA ALA A 279 -3.43 -1.65 19.74
C ALA A 279 -2.76 -0.42 19.11
N ALA A 280 -2.73 0.72 19.81
CA ALA A 280 -2.07 1.94 19.36
C ALA A 280 -0.56 1.74 19.17
N VAL A 281 0.11 1.14 20.16
CA VAL A 281 1.56 0.88 20.11
C VAL A 281 1.89 -0.07 18.96
N ILE A 282 1.14 -1.17 18.81
CA ILE A 282 1.33 -2.12 17.70
C ILE A 282 1.18 -1.40 16.36
N ALA A 283 0.16 -0.56 16.22
CA ALA A 283 -0.07 0.19 14.99
C ALA A 283 1.09 1.16 14.70
N GLN A 284 1.58 1.90 15.69
CA GLN A 284 2.71 2.81 15.54
C GLN A 284 4.00 2.08 15.13
N VAL A 285 4.26 0.91 15.72
CA VAL A 285 5.39 0.04 15.36
C VAL A 285 5.29 -0.43 13.91
N LEU A 286 4.12 -0.88 13.47
CA LEU A 286 3.89 -1.31 12.10
C LEU A 286 4.03 -0.16 11.09
N MET A 287 3.55 1.05 11.44
CA MET A 287 3.73 2.25 10.63
C MET A 287 5.21 2.63 10.53
N ALA A 288 5.94 2.66 11.64
CA ALA A 288 7.37 2.94 11.67
C ALA A 288 8.16 1.92 10.83
N LEU A 289 7.84 0.63 10.98
CA LEU A 289 8.44 -0.44 10.17
C LEU A 289 8.15 -0.26 8.69
N SER A 290 6.90 0.04 8.32
CA SER A 290 6.52 0.31 6.94
C SER A 290 7.32 1.47 6.36
N ILE A 291 7.34 2.61 7.03
CA ILE A 291 7.97 3.85 6.54
C ILE A 291 9.51 3.76 6.56
N SER A 292 10.11 3.00 7.47
CA SER A 292 11.57 2.80 7.55
C SER A 292 12.21 2.31 6.24
N GLY A 293 11.44 1.63 5.38
CA GLY A 293 11.92 1.20 4.06
C GLY A 293 12.40 2.34 3.16
N LEU A 294 11.94 3.58 3.38
CA LEU A 294 12.35 4.75 2.60
C LEU A 294 13.84 5.10 2.78
N TYR A 295 14.46 4.73 3.91
CA TYR A 295 15.91 4.93 4.13
C TYR A 295 16.75 4.23 3.07
N ARG A 296 16.31 3.06 2.60
CA ARG A 296 17.02 2.31 1.57
C ARG A 296 16.98 3.04 0.24
N GLY A 297 15.81 3.56 -0.14
CA GLY A 297 15.63 4.32 -1.36
C GLY A 297 16.49 5.59 -1.39
N LEU A 298 16.59 6.29 -0.25
CA LEU A 298 17.47 7.44 -0.06
C LEU A 298 18.95 7.05 -0.15
N GLN A 299 19.38 6.00 0.55
CA GLN A 299 20.76 5.55 0.52
C GLN A 299 21.21 5.17 -0.89
N MET A 300 20.38 4.46 -1.66
CA MET A 300 20.71 4.11 -3.05
C MET A 300 20.93 5.36 -3.90
N ALA A 301 20.05 6.36 -3.79
CA ALA A 301 20.21 7.61 -4.53
C ALA A 301 21.47 8.38 -4.14
N HIS A 302 21.84 8.38 -2.85
CA HIS A 302 23.07 9.02 -2.38
C HIS A 302 24.33 8.27 -2.83
N VAL A 303 24.27 6.93 -2.92
CA VAL A 303 25.37 6.11 -3.46
C VAL A 303 25.56 6.39 -4.95
N ASP A 304 24.47 6.46 -5.72
CA ASP A 304 24.53 6.78 -7.15
C ASP A 304 25.09 8.20 -7.39
N ALA A 305 24.82 9.13 -6.48
CA ALA A 305 25.33 10.50 -6.52
C ALA A 305 26.68 10.70 -5.78
N ALA A 306 27.29 9.63 -5.25
CA ALA A 306 28.47 9.74 -4.39
C ALA A 306 29.66 10.42 -5.08
N GLY A 307 29.86 10.16 -6.39
CA GLY A 307 30.92 10.79 -7.17
C GLY A 307 30.76 12.30 -7.28
N TYR A 308 29.53 12.79 -7.41
CA TYR A 308 29.22 14.23 -7.41
C TYR A 308 29.46 14.85 -6.03
N PHE A 309 29.00 14.19 -4.96
CA PHE A 309 29.19 14.69 -3.59
C PHE A 309 30.64 14.66 -3.12
N ALA A 310 31.46 13.75 -3.64
CA ALA A 310 32.88 13.67 -3.34
C ALA A 310 33.67 14.90 -3.84
N ALA A 311 33.17 15.60 -4.86
CA ALA A 311 33.76 16.83 -5.37
C ALA A 311 33.41 18.08 -4.54
N LEU A 312 32.47 17.98 -3.60
CA LEU A 312 32.05 19.10 -2.75
C LEU A 312 32.77 19.05 -1.39
N PRO A 313 33.04 20.21 -0.74
CA PRO A 313 33.68 20.28 0.58
C PRO A 313 32.68 19.92 1.70
N LEU A 314 32.09 18.73 1.61
CA LEU A 314 31.06 18.25 2.54
C LEU A 314 31.61 17.09 3.37
N ARG A 315 31.22 17.04 4.65
CA ARG A 315 31.63 15.96 5.55
C ARG A 315 31.07 14.63 5.03
N ARG A 316 31.88 13.56 5.11
CA ARG A 316 31.39 12.20 4.80
C ARG A 316 30.10 11.94 5.60
N ALA A 317 29.06 11.47 4.91
CA ALA A 317 27.77 11.14 5.51
C ALA A 317 26.96 12.34 6.10
N TRP A 318 27.16 13.56 5.62
CA TRP A 318 26.36 14.73 6.01
C TRP A 318 24.85 14.55 5.76
N TRP A 319 24.47 13.82 4.69
CA TRP A 319 23.08 13.59 4.29
C TRP A 319 22.27 12.77 5.31
N ARG A 320 22.94 12.02 6.20
CA ARG A 320 22.31 11.08 7.12
C ARG A 320 21.28 11.72 8.05
N MET A 321 21.59 12.89 8.60
CA MET A 321 20.68 13.59 9.52
C MET A 321 19.46 14.13 8.77
N PHE A 322 19.65 14.63 7.55
CA PHE A 322 18.57 15.16 6.72
C PHE A 322 17.63 14.06 6.24
N ASP A 323 18.15 12.88 5.91
CA ASP A 323 17.34 11.71 5.58
C ASP A 323 16.43 11.31 6.76
N ILE A 324 16.97 11.30 7.99
CA ILE A 324 16.18 11.04 9.21
C ILE A 324 15.08 12.09 9.37
N VAL A 325 15.42 13.38 9.28
CA VAL A 325 14.44 14.47 9.41
C VAL A 325 13.32 14.32 8.38
N VAL A 326 13.64 14.05 7.11
CA VAL A 326 12.63 13.89 6.05
C VAL A 326 11.73 12.68 6.31
N VAL A 327 12.30 11.53 6.67
CA VAL A 327 11.53 10.30 6.93
C VAL A 327 10.66 10.43 8.18
N VAL A 328 11.18 11.03 9.26
CA VAL A 328 10.42 11.32 10.49
C VAL A 328 9.28 12.29 10.20
N THR A 329 9.55 13.39 9.48
CA THR A 329 8.52 14.39 9.13
C THR A 329 7.39 13.76 8.32
N LEU A 330 7.71 12.84 7.41
CA LEU A 330 6.71 12.10 6.64
C LEU A 330 5.90 11.11 7.50
N ALA A 331 6.53 10.49 8.51
CA ALA A 331 5.89 9.50 9.37
C ALA A 331 5.00 10.10 10.45
N LEU A 332 5.39 11.27 10.97
CA LEU A 332 4.76 11.94 12.10
C LEU A 332 3.23 12.07 12.01
N PRO A 333 2.62 12.50 10.88
CA PRO A 333 1.16 12.58 10.80
C PRO A 333 0.48 11.23 10.97
N PHE A 334 1.09 10.13 10.52
CA PHE A 334 0.51 8.79 10.67
C PHE A 334 0.69 8.26 12.09
N LEU A 335 1.87 8.44 12.68
CA LEU A 335 2.17 8.02 14.05
C LEU A 335 1.31 8.76 15.10
N ALA A 336 0.89 9.98 14.79
CA ALA A 336 0.04 10.79 15.66
C ALA A 336 -1.42 10.28 15.71
N ILE A 337 -1.95 9.66 14.65
CA ILE A 337 -3.37 9.29 14.55
C ILE A 337 -3.83 8.41 15.73
N PRO A 338 -3.15 7.29 16.07
CA PRO A 338 -3.56 6.47 17.21
C PRO A 338 -3.50 7.23 18.54
N GLY A 339 -2.46 8.07 18.73
CA GLY A 339 -2.30 8.86 19.95
C GLY A 339 -3.39 9.92 20.13
N VAL A 340 -3.78 10.59 19.05
CA VAL A 340 -4.89 11.55 19.06
C VAL A 340 -6.21 10.85 19.38
N ALA A 341 -6.46 9.66 18.84
CA ALA A 341 -7.66 8.89 19.16
C ALA A 341 -7.73 8.52 20.65
N LEU A 342 -6.62 8.05 21.24
CA LEU A 342 -6.56 7.77 22.68
C LEU A 342 -6.81 9.01 23.53
N LEU A 343 -6.30 10.17 23.10
CA LEU A 343 -6.51 11.44 23.81
C LEU A 343 -7.98 11.89 23.75
N VAL A 344 -8.62 11.80 22.58
CA VAL A 344 -10.02 12.20 22.36
C VAL A 344 -10.99 11.34 23.18
N HIS A 345 -10.69 10.05 23.32
CA HIS A 345 -11.51 9.10 24.09
C HIS A 345 -11.10 8.98 25.56
N HIS A 346 -10.15 9.81 26.03
CA HIS A 346 -9.68 9.84 27.43
C HIS A 346 -9.22 8.48 27.99
N VAL A 347 -8.68 7.62 27.12
CA VAL A 347 -8.30 6.23 27.48
C VAL A 347 -6.93 6.17 28.17
N ALA A 348 -6.04 7.09 27.82
CA ALA A 348 -4.65 7.07 28.26
C ALA A 348 -4.19 8.45 28.72
N SER A 349 -3.21 8.47 29.62
CA SER A 349 -2.62 9.71 30.08
C SER A 349 -1.90 10.45 28.92
N PRO A 350 -1.91 11.80 28.88
CA PRO A 350 -1.15 12.55 27.88
C PRO A 350 0.34 12.21 27.87
N VAL A 351 0.90 11.85 29.04
CA VAL A 351 2.30 11.47 29.18
C VAL A 351 2.58 10.15 28.46
N SER A 352 1.74 9.13 28.65
CA SER A 352 1.88 7.84 27.98
C SER A 352 1.76 7.98 26.44
N ILE A 353 0.88 8.88 25.98
CA ILE A 353 0.72 9.16 24.54
C ILE A 353 1.99 9.82 23.96
N ILE A 354 2.53 10.84 24.65
CA ILE A 354 3.78 11.51 24.24
C ILE A 354 4.96 10.53 24.28
N ALA A 355 5.05 9.71 25.33
CA ALA A 355 6.08 8.69 25.47
C ALA A 355 6.00 7.65 24.35
N SER A 356 4.81 7.17 24.00
CA SER A 356 4.61 6.23 22.89
C SER A 356 4.98 6.84 21.54
N ALA A 357 4.60 8.10 21.30
CA ALA A 357 4.98 8.83 20.09
C ALA A 357 6.49 9.03 19.99
N ALA A 358 7.14 9.45 21.08
CA ALA A 358 8.60 9.61 21.16
C ALA A 358 9.33 8.27 20.97
N SER A 359 8.84 7.21 21.60
CA SER A 359 9.34 5.83 21.42
C SER A 359 9.24 5.38 19.97
N SER A 360 8.13 5.67 19.29
CA SER A 360 7.93 5.31 17.88
C SER A 360 8.84 6.09 16.93
N VAL A 361 9.11 7.37 17.22
CA VAL A 361 10.10 8.17 16.49
C VAL A 361 11.51 7.64 16.72
N ALA A 362 11.86 7.29 17.97
CA ALA A 362 13.14 6.68 18.30
C ALA A 362 13.32 5.34 17.58
N LEU A 363 12.28 4.49 17.57
CA LEU A 363 12.27 3.24 16.80
C LEU A 363 12.52 3.49 15.32
N LEU A 364 11.85 4.49 14.71
CA LEU A 364 12.06 4.84 13.31
C LEU A 364 13.51 5.25 13.02
N CYS A 365 14.17 5.95 13.95
CA CYS A 365 15.60 6.27 13.85
C CYS A 365 16.49 5.02 13.97
N VAL A 366 16.19 4.12 14.92
CA VAL A 366 16.94 2.87 15.14
C VAL A 366 16.81 1.93 13.95
N LEU A 367 15.61 1.81 13.36
CA LEU A 367 15.33 0.98 12.18
C LEU A 367 16.16 1.37 10.95
N ARG A 368 16.78 2.55 10.95
CA ARG A 368 17.73 2.92 9.91
C ARG A 368 18.92 1.97 9.83
N VAL A 369 19.44 1.49 10.96
CA VAL A 369 20.61 0.58 10.99
C VAL A 369 20.33 -0.74 10.27
N PRO A 370 19.29 -1.52 10.63
CA PRO A 370 19.00 -2.79 9.95
C PRO A 370 18.63 -2.59 8.47
N GLN A 371 18.01 -1.47 8.10
CA GLN A 371 17.69 -1.16 6.71
C GLN A 371 18.92 -0.92 5.83
N LEU A 372 20.06 -0.52 6.43
CA LEU A 372 21.29 -0.18 5.72
C LEU A 372 22.37 -1.28 5.81
N PHE A 373 22.27 -2.23 6.73
CA PHE A 373 23.33 -3.21 6.99
C PHE A 373 23.47 -4.28 5.89
N ASN A 374 22.37 -4.95 5.52
CA ASN A 374 22.42 -6.01 4.50
C ASN A 374 21.05 -6.18 3.81
N GLU A 375 21.04 -6.11 2.48
CA GLU A 375 19.81 -6.21 1.69
C GLU A 375 19.00 -7.48 1.93
N ARG A 376 19.68 -8.60 2.26
CA ARG A 376 19.04 -9.90 2.46
C ARG A 376 18.36 -10.02 3.83
N HIS A 377 18.97 -9.45 4.86
CA HIS A 377 18.53 -9.59 6.25
C HIS A 377 17.79 -8.38 6.79
N ALA A 378 17.78 -7.26 6.05
CA ALA A 378 17.16 -6.00 6.47
C ALA A 378 15.71 -6.18 6.94
N VAL A 379 14.91 -6.99 6.23
CA VAL A 379 13.49 -7.21 6.57
C VAL A 379 13.37 -7.98 7.89
N VAL A 380 14.11 -9.08 8.03
CA VAL A 380 14.08 -9.93 9.23
C VAL A 380 14.57 -9.14 10.44
N LEU A 381 15.73 -8.49 10.32
CA LEU A 381 16.32 -7.73 11.42
C LEU A 381 15.45 -6.53 11.81
N SER A 382 14.88 -5.81 10.85
CA SER A 382 13.94 -4.72 11.14
C SER A 382 12.67 -5.22 11.83
N SER A 383 12.17 -6.40 11.45
CA SER A 383 10.99 -7.00 12.07
C SER A 383 11.27 -7.46 13.50
N ILE A 384 12.44 -8.06 13.75
CA ILE A 384 12.88 -8.43 15.10
C ILE A 384 13.00 -7.19 15.97
N VAL A 385 13.74 -6.16 15.51
CA VAL A 385 13.93 -4.91 16.25
C VAL A 385 12.59 -4.23 16.54
N ALA A 386 11.70 -4.13 15.54
CA ALA A 386 10.37 -3.55 15.71
C ALA A 386 9.52 -4.35 16.70
N GLY A 387 9.52 -5.67 16.60
CA GLY A 387 8.78 -6.56 17.49
C GLY A 387 9.26 -6.47 18.94
N THR A 388 10.57 -6.52 19.18
CA THR A 388 11.15 -6.39 20.52
C THR A 388 10.90 -5.01 21.11
N TRP A 389 11.01 -3.95 20.30
CA TRP A 389 10.76 -2.58 20.76
C TRP A 389 9.29 -2.33 21.11
N GLY A 390 8.37 -2.87 20.30
CA GLY A 390 6.94 -2.82 20.57
C GLY A 390 6.58 -3.54 21.86
N ALA A 391 7.08 -4.77 22.05
CA ALA A 391 6.86 -5.53 23.27
C ALA A 391 7.40 -4.79 24.51
N PHE A 392 8.59 -4.21 24.42
CA PHE A 392 9.17 -3.42 25.49
C PHE A 392 8.35 -2.16 25.82
N THR A 393 7.89 -1.44 24.79
CA THR A 393 7.06 -0.23 24.98
C THR A 393 5.73 -0.57 25.66
N ILE A 394 5.08 -1.67 25.26
CA ILE A 394 3.84 -2.15 25.90
C ILE A 394 4.09 -2.54 27.37
N ALA A 395 5.17 -3.26 27.64
CA ALA A 395 5.52 -3.68 29.00
C ALA A 395 5.74 -2.49 29.93
N LEU A 396 6.44 -1.45 29.47
CA LEU A 396 6.68 -0.24 30.25
C LEU A 396 5.39 0.54 30.55
N ILE A 397 4.52 0.71 29.55
CA ILE A 397 3.26 1.44 29.74
C ILE A 397 2.36 0.71 30.76
N ASN A 398 2.24 -0.61 30.63
CA ASN A 398 1.44 -1.40 31.56
C ASN A 398 2.02 -1.41 32.99
N GLN A 399 3.34 -1.26 33.14
CA GLN A 399 3.98 -1.18 34.45
C GLN A 399 3.67 0.16 35.15
N GLU A 400 3.63 1.28 34.42
CA GLU A 400 3.23 2.57 34.97
C GLU A 400 1.77 2.56 35.45
N ASP A 401 0.87 1.98 34.66
CA ASP A 401 -0.55 1.88 35.03
C ASP A 401 -0.75 1.01 36.29
N TYR A 402 0.06 -0.05 36.45
CA TYR A 402 0.05 -0.87 37.66
C TYR A 402 0.55 -0.11 38.90
N LEU A 403 1.60 0.70 38.74
CA LEU A 403 2.15 1.50 39.84
C LEU A 403 1.25 2.67 40.22
N ALA A 404 0.46 3.21 39.29
CA ALA A 404 -0.50 4.29 39.56
C ALA A 404 -1.79 3.80 40.25
N ALA A 405 -2.07 2.50 40.21
CA ALA A 405 -3.23 1.87 40.85
C ALA A 405 -2.99 1.42 42.30
N LEU A 406 -1.72 1.41 42.74
CA LEU A 406 -1.28 1.19 44.12
C LEU A 406 -1.21 2.50 44.89
#